data_AF-A0A068VGQ8-F1
#
_entry.id   AF-A0A068VGQ8-F1
#
_cell.length_a   1.000
_cell.length_b   1.000
_cell.length_c   1.000
_cell.angle_alpha   90.00
_cell.angle_beta   90.00
_cell.angle_gamma   90.00
#
_symmetry.space_group_name_H-M   'P 1'
#
loop_
_entity.id
_entity.type
_entity.pdbx_description
1 polymer ?
#
loop_
_entity_poly.entity_id
_entity_poly.type
_entity_poly.pdbx_seq_one_letter_code
_entity_poly.pdbx_strand_id
1 'polypeptide(L)'
;MRSYDNIPRPHAILYYSQRATKGGMLIAEATMVSETGPIPGVWTKEQVGAWKPIVDAVHAKCGILFCQIWHAGRISNYSYQPNGQSPISSKDEQLTFKVQKTGVDDYEYPAPRCLRIEEIPKIVNEFRLSNAIEAGIAIQKIFCRHIFVHYPAK
;
A
#
# COMPACT_ATOMS: atom_id res chain seq x y z
N MET A 1 -5.07 2.22 13.46
CA MET A 1 -4.86 1.76 12.07
C MET A 1 -6.12 0.98 11.66
N ARG A 2 -6.56 1.03 10.38
CA ARG A 2 -7.83 0.39 9.95
C ARG A 2 -7.70 -1.10 9.59
N SER A 3 -6.49 -1.63 9.73
CA SER A 3 -6.16 -3.04 9.57
C SER A 3 -5.34 -3.55 10.76
N TYR A 4 -5.39 -4.87 10.94
CA TYR A 4 -4.39 -5.64 11.69
C TYR A 4 -3.94 -6.79 10.79
N ASP A 5 -2.63 -7.07 10.75
CA ASP A 5 -2.02 -8.08 9.87
C ASP A 5 -2.38 -7.87 8.39
N ASN A 6 -2.36 -6.60 7.95
CA ASN A 6 -2.75 -6.18 6.61
C ASN A 6 -4.21 -6.48 6.22
N ILE A 7 -5.04 -6.97 7.13
CA ILE A 7 -6.45 -7.28 6.86
C ILE A 7 -7.34 -6.12 7.35
N PRO A 8 -8.12 -5.48 6.46
CA PRO A 8 -9.12 -4.49 6.84
C PRO A 8 -10.08 -5.04 7.91
N ARG A 9 -10.48 -4.20 8.87
CA ARG A 9 -11.36 -4.63 9.97
C ARG A 9 -12.76 -4.04 9.86
N PRO A 10 -13.77 -4.63 10.53
CA PRO A 10 -15.16 -4.20 10.38
C PRO A 10 -15.42 -2.70 10.63
N HIS A 11 -14.66 -2.06 11.52
CA HIS A 11 -14.79 -0.62 11.78
C HIS A 11 -14.45 0.25 10.56
N ALA A 12 -13.67 -0.26 9.60
CA ALA A 12 -13.40 0.43 8.34
C ALA A 12 -14.67 0.58 7.48
N ILE A 13 -15.63 -0.35 7.57
CA ILE A 13 -16.93 -0.27 6.89
C ILE A 13 -17.65 1.01 7.31
N LEU A 14 -17.76 1.23 8.63
CA LEU A 14 -18.37 2.45 9.18
C LEU A 14 -17.61 3.71 8.74
N TYR A 15 -16.27 3.67 8.78
CA TYR A 15 -15.42 4.80 8.38
C TYR A 15 -15.67 5.26 6.95
N TYR A 16 -15.67 4.33 5.99
CA TYR A 16 -15.89 4.65 4.58
C TYR A 16 -17.36 4.98 4.29
N SER A 17 -18.30 4.24 4.89
CA SER A 17 -19.74 4.51 4.72
C SER A 17 -20.13 5.90 5.19
N GLN A 18 -19.59 6.39 6.32
CA GLN A 18 -19.85 7.74 6.81
C GLN A 18 -19.43 8.85 5.83
N ARG A 19 -18.46 8.57 4.95
CA ARG A 19 -17.90 9.53 3.99
C ARG A 19 -18.49 9.38 2.59
N ALA A 20 -19.20 8.28 2.33
CA ALA A 20 -19.81 8.03 1.04
C ALA A 20 -21.06 8.90 0.88
N THR A 21 -21.12 9.58 -0.27
CA THR A 21 -22.26 10.36 -0.75
C THR A 21 -22.64 9.90 -2.14
N LYS A 22 -23.89 10.14 -2.56
CA LYS A 22 -24.36 9.77 -3.89
C LYS A 22 -23.53 10.44 -4.98
N GLY A 23 -22.89 9.63 -5.83
CA GLY A 23 -21.98 10.08 -6.89
C GLY A 23 -20.61 10.56 -6.39
N GLY A 24 -20.37 10.53 -5.07
CA GLY A 24 -19.11 10.93 -4.47
C GLY A 24 -18.01 9.90 -4.70
N MET A 25 -16.81 10.38 -5.01
CA MET A 25 -15.62 9.55 -5.17
C MET A 25 -14.78 9.56 -3.89
N LEU A 26 -14.48 8.38 -3.37
CA LEU A 26 -13.58 8.15 -2.25
C LEU A 26 -12.30 7.46 -2.75
N ILE A 27 -11.17 7.89 -2.22
CA ILE A 27 -9.89 7.20 -2.39
C ILE A 27 -9.56 6.57 -1.04
N ALA A 28 -9.39 5.25 -1.03
CA ALA A 28 -8.99 4.49 0.14
C ALA A 28 -7.57 4.87 0.57
N GLU A 29 -7.25 4.55 1.82
CA GLU A 29 -5.87 4.61 2.28
C GLU A 29 -4.92 3.77 1.41
N ALA A 30 -3.63 4.09 1.47
CA ALA A 30 -2.61 3.29 0.80
C ALA A 30 -2.79 1.81 1.15
N THR A 31 -2.79 0.97 0.12
CA THR A 31 -3.07 -0.46 0.21
C THR A 31 -1.92 -1.22 -0.42
N MET A 32 -1.27 -2.07 0.37
CA MET A 32 -0.06 -2.76 -0.03
C MET A 32 -0.35 -3.82 -1.10
N VAL A 33 0.58 -3.92 -2.06
CA VAL A 33 0.59 -4.98 -3.09
C VAL A 33 1.38 -6.22 -2.68
N SER A 34 2.11 -6.13 -1.55
CA SER A 34 2.92 -7.20 -0.97
C SER A 34 3.06 -7.01 0.54
N GLU A 35 3.65 -7.99 1.23
CA GLU A 35 3.79 -8.01 2.70
C GLU A 35 4.77 -6.97 3.29
N THR A 36 5.30 -6.06 2.46
CA THR A 36 6.43 -5.17 2.79
C THR A 36 6.07 -3.92 3.63
N GLY A 37 4.99 -3.97 4.41
CA GLY A 37 4.46 -2.85 5.19
C GLY A 37 3.28 -3.23 6.10
N PRO A 38 2.92 -2.39 7.09
CA PRO A 38 1.94 -2.75 8.13
C PRO A 38 0.48 -2.34 7.84
N ILE A 39 0.18 -1.73 6.70
CA ILE A 39 -1.15 -1.16 6.38
C ILE A 39 -2.02 -2.17 5.61
N PRO A 40 -3.30 -1.90 5.29
CA PRO A 40 -4.13 -2.87 4.58
C PRO A 40 -3.50 -3.38 3.29
N GLY A 41 -3.76 -4.64 2.95
CA GLY A 41 -3.26 -5.32 1.74
C GLY A 41 -4.36 -5.68 0.76
N VAL A 42 -3.97 -6.12 -0.43
CA VAL A 42 -4.89 -6.67 -1.45
C VAL A 42 -4.24 -7.73 -2.35
N TRP A 43 -3.31 -8.53 -1.81
CA TRP A 43 -2.65 -9.62 -2.56
C TRP A 43 -3.17 -11.01 -2.18
N THR A 44 -3.83 -11.16 -1.03
CA THR A 44 -4.45 -12.44 -0.62
C THR A 44 -5.96 -12.43 -0.78
N LYS A 45 -6.56 -13.62 -0.93
CA LYS A 45 -8.02 -13.78 -0.99
C LYS A 45 -8.71 -13.32 0.30
N GLU A 46 -8.06 -13.50 1.44
CA GLU A 46 -8.59 -13.05 2.74
C GLU A 46 -8.68 -11.53 2.81
N GLN A 47 -7.62 -10.83 2.38
CA GLN A 47 -7.61 -9.37 2.30
C GLN A 47 -8.71 -8.86 1.36
N VAL A 48 -8.84 -9.47 0.18
CA VAL A 48 -9.92 -9.17 -0.79
C VAL A 48 -11.30 -9.39 -0.16
N GLY A 49 -11.50 -10.51 0.54
CA GLY A 49 -12.74 -10.81 1.23
C GLY A 49 -13.10 -9.77 2.30
N ALA A 50 -12.10 -9.27 3.03
CA ALA A 50 -12.28 -8.23 4.03
C ALA A 50 -12.59 -6.84 3.43
N TRP A 51 -12.15 -6.57 2.20
CA TRP A 51 -12.49 -5.34 1.47
C TRP A 51 -13.92 -5.32 0.94
N LYS A 52 -14.49 -6.47 0.53
CA LYS A 52 -15.82 -6.53 -0.10
C LYS A 52 -16.92 -5.84 0.73
N PRO A 53 -17.10 -6.10 2.05
CA PRO A 53 -18.12 -5.41 2.84
C PRO A 53 -17.94 -3.89 2.93
N ILE A 54 -16.70 -3.41 2.82
CA ILE A 54 -16.39 -1.97 2.83
C ILE A 54 -16.87 -1.34 1.52
N VAL A 55 -16.59 -2.00 0.39
CA VAL A 55 -17.03 -1.59 -0.94
C VAL A 55 -18.55 -1.57 -1.01
N ASP A 56 -19.19 -2.64 -0.55
CA ASP A 56 -20.65 -2.76 -0.53
C ASP A 56 -21.29 -1.62 0.25
N ALA A 57 -20.74 -1.24 1.40
CA ALA A 57 -21.26 -0.13 2.21
C ALA A 57 -21.10 1.26 1.57
N VAL A 58 -20.10 1.44 0.69
CA VAL A 58 -19.94 2.67 -0.11
C VAL A 58 -20.90 2.66 -1.30
N HIS A 59 -20.99 1.54 -2.01
CA HIS A 59 -21.88 1.38 -3.16
C HIS A 59 -23.36 1.43 -2.79
N ALA A 60 -23.74 0.94 -1.60
CA ALA A 60 -25.10 1.09 -1.06
C ALA A 60 -25.54 2.56 -0.93
N LYS A 61 -24.58 3.49 -0.81
CA LYS A 61 -24.82 4.95 -0.80
C LYS A 61 -24.63 5.59 -2.17
N CYS A 62 -24.54 4.78 -3.23
CA CYS A 62 -24.22 5.21 -4.60
C CYS A 62 -22.88 5.97 -4.71
N GLY A 63 -21.94 5.73 -3.79
CA GLY A 63 -20.59 6.26 -3.86
C GLY A 63 -19.69 5.40 -4.74
N ILE A 64 -18.51 5.92 -5.07
CA ILE A 64 -17.46 5.23 -5.84
C ILE A 64 -16.24 5.11 -4.94
N LEU A 65 -15.66 3.92 -4.80
CA LEU A 65 -14.43 3.71 -4.05
C LEU A 65 -13.28 3.32 -4.99
N PHE A 66 -12.16 4.04 -4.87
CA PHE A 66 -10.89 3.69 -5.48
C PHE A 66 -9.89 3.20 -4.43
N CYS A 67 -9.11 2.19 -4.77
CA CYS A 67 -8.01 1.70 -3.95
C CYS A 67 -6.70 2.32 -4.45
N GLN A 68 -5.99 3.00 -3.54
CA GLN A 68 -4.63 3.46 -3.78
C GLN A 68 -3.66 2.28 -3.56
N ILE A 69 -3.27 1.58 -4.62
CA ILE A 69 -2.28 0.51 -4.48
C ILE A 69 -0.87 1.07 -4.31
N TRP A 70 -0.11 0.51 -3.38
CA TRP A 70 1.15 1.07 -2.90
C TRP A 70 2.22 0.01 -2.65
N HIS A 71 3.47 0.43 -2.83
CA HIS A 71 4.66 -0.27 -2.37
C HIS A 71 5.54 0.78 -1.67
N ALA A 72 6.05 0.47 -0.48
CA ALA A 72 6.71 1.46 0.37
C ALA A 72 8.13 1.82 -0.13
N GLY A 73 8.83 0.87 -0.75
CA GLY A 73 10.22 1.05 -1.18
C GLY A 73 11.13 1.31 0.02
N ARG A 74 12.06 2.28 -0.12
CA ARG A 74 12.97 2.67 0.97
C ARG A 74 12.33 3.42 2.14
N ILE A 75 11.04 3.80 2.04
CA ILE A 75 10.27 4.33 3.18
C ILE A 75 9.66 3.13 3.94
N SER A 76 10.50 2.21 4.39
CA SER A 76 10.13 0.98 5.11
C SER A 76 11.26 0.58 6.05
N ASN A 77 11.09 -0.49 6.82
CA ASN A 77 12.12 -0.98 7.75
C ASN A 77 12.23 -2.50 7.72
N TYR A 78 13.35 -3.03 8.23
CA TYR A 78 13.63 -4.46 8.38
C TYR A 78 12.46 -5.24 8.99
N SER A 79 11.79 -4.68 10.00
CA SER A 79 10.67 -5.33 10.69
C SER A 79 9.44 -5.58 9.80
N TYR A 80 9.32 -4.86 8.69
CA TYR A 80 8.26 -5.04 7.70
C TYR A 80 8.71 -5.83 6.48
N GLN A 81 9.99 -6.18 6.37
CA GLN A 81 10.50 -6.92 5.23
C GLN A 81 10.46 -8.42 5.51
N PRO A 82 10.14 -9.25 4.50
CA PRO A 82 10.25 -10.69 4.60
C PRO A 82 11.67 -11.07 5.04
N ASN A 83 11.80 -11.94 6.04
CA ASN A 83 13.07 -12.40 6.59
C ASN A 83 14.00 -11.27 7.09
N GLY A 84 13.45 -10.12 7.49
CA GLY A 84 14.24 -9.00 8.02
C GLY A 84 15.17 -8.34 7.01
N GLN A 85 14.91 -8.51 5.72
CA GLN A 85 15.77 -7.98 4.65
C GLN A 85 15.77 -6.46 4.58
N SER A 86 16.77 -5.88 3.90
CA SER A 86 16.76 -4.45 3.61
C SER A 86 15.61 -4.09 2.67
N PRO A 87 14.87 -2.98 2.90
CA PRO A 87 13.89 -2.48 1.95
C PRO A 87 14.51 -2.25 0.57
N ILE A 88 13.70 -2.29 -0.48
CA ILE A 88 14.17 -2.13 -1.86
C ILE A 88 13.95 -0.70 -2.40
N SER A 89 14.79 -0.28 -3.33
CA SER A 89 14.73 1.04 -3.98
C SER A 89 15.45 1.02 -5.33
N SER A 90 15.33 2.08 -6.13
CA SER A 90 16.12 2.29 -7.35
C SER A 90 17.59 2.61 -7.08
N LYS A 91 17.92 2.96 -5.83
CA LYS A 91 19.26 3.28 -5.34
C LYS A 91 19.46 2.72 -3.94
N ASP A 92 20.71 2.56 -3.54
CA ASP A 92 21.17 2.14 -2.20
C ASP A 92 21.34 3.30 -1.19
N GLU A 93 21.07 4.54 -1.61
CA GLU A 93 21.12 5.72 -0.73
C GLU A 93 20.08 5.66 0.39
N GLN A 94 20.56 5.67 1.64
CA GLN A 94 19.76 5.81 2.85
C GLN A 94 19.05 7.17 2.90
N LEU A 95 17.83 7.19 3.45
CA LEU A 95 17.11 8.45 3.69
C LEU A 95 17.71 9.16 4.90
N THR A 96 18.06 10.43 4.74
CA THR A 96 18.73 11.25 5.77
C THR A 96 17.76 11.99 6.69
N PHE A 97 16.47 12.04 6.36
CA PHE A 97 15.48 12.68 7.21
C PHE A 97 14.96 11.69 8.26
N LYS A 98 14.87 12.17 9.49
CA LYS A 98 14.29 11.44 10.62
C LYS A 98 12.79 11.66 10.63
N VAL A 99 12.02 10.59 10.83
CA VAL A 99 10.57 10.71 11.01
C VAL A 99 10.27 10.75 12.49
N GLN A 100 9.71 11.87 12.95
CA GLN A 100 9.13 11.94 14.28
C GLN A 100 7.86 11.11 14.30
N LYS A 101 7.94 9.92 14.87
CA LYS A 101 6.76 9.18 15.28
C LYS A 101 6.42 9.71 16.67
N THR A 102 5.22 10.23 16.88
CA THR A 102 4.80 10.77 18.18
C THR A 102 5.11 9.79 19.32
N GLY A 103 6.01 10.17 20.22
CA GLY A 103 6.39 9.39 21.40
C GLY A 103 7.43 8.28 21.20
N VAL A 104 8.12 8.22 20.06
CA VAL A 104 9.26 7.32 19.83
C VAL A 104 10.43 8.15 19.30
N ASP A 105 11.64 7.86 19.78
CA ASP A 105 12.90 8.47 19.31
C ASP A 105 12.98 8.51 17.78
N ASP A 106 13.72 9.50 17.27
CA ASP A 106 14.02 9.67 15.85
C ASP A 106 14.28 8.33 15.15
N TYR A 107 13.34 7.90 14.31
CA TYR A 107 13.48 6.66 13.59
C TYR A 107 14.25 6.88 12.29
N GLU A 108 15.36 6.17 12.13
CA GLU A 108 16.15 6.17 10.91
C GLU A 108 15.68 5.04 9.98
N TYR A 109 15.42 5.39 8.72
CA TYR A 109 15.19 4.38 7.69
C TYR A 109 16.52 3.67 7.39
N PRO A 110 16.52 2.34 7.24
CA PRO A 110 17.73 1.60 6.91
C PRO A 110 18.19 1.92 5.49
N ALA A 111 19.48 1.69 5.21
CA ALA A 111 19.98 1.74 3.85
C ALA A 111 19.23 0.70 2.99
N PRO A 112 18.58 1.12 1.89
CA PRO A 112 17.86 0.19 1.05
C PRO A 112 18.84 -0.61 0.17
N ARG A 113 18.37 -1.76 -0.31
CA ARG A 113 19.04 -2.49 -1.38
C ARG A 113 18.58 -1.96 -2.74
N CYS A 114 19.52 -1.68 -3.62
CA CYS A 114 19.21 -1.38 -5.01
C CYS A 114 18.57 -2.59 -5.70
N LEU A 115 17.46 -2.38 -6.41
CA LEU A 115 16.83 -3.39 -7.23
C LEU A 115 17.72 -3.77 -8.40
N ARG A 116 17.86 -5.08 -8.64
CA ARG A 116 18.45 -5.59 -9.87
C ARG A 116 17.40 -5.56 -10.99
N ILE A 117 17.84 -5.44 -12.23
CA ILE A 117 16.94 -5.29 -13.39
C ILE A 117 15.98 -6.48 -13.50
N GLU A 118 16.48 -7.70 -13.22
CA GLU A 118 15.72 -8.93 -13.24
C GLU A 118 14.63 -9.02 -12.14
N GLU A 119 14.68 -8.16 -11.11
CA GLU A 119 13.67 -8.10 -10.04
C GLU A 119 12.49 -7.18 -10.40
N ILE A 120 12.67 -6.24 -11.34
CA ILE A 120 11.63 -5.28 -11.73
C ILE A 120 10.35 -5.99 -12.24
N PRO A 121 10.42 -7.03 -13.09
CA PRO A 121 9.22 -7.75 -13.53
C PRO A 121 8.41 -8.33 -12.37
N LYS A 122 9.07 -8.77 -11.29
CA LYS A 122 8.38 -9.28 -10.09
C LYS A 122 7.56 -8.18 -9.43
N ILE A 123 8.14 -6.99 -9.24
CA ILE A 123 7.43 -5.84 -8.66
C ILE A 123 6.24 -5.44 -9.54
N VAL A 124 6.44 -5.34 -10.85
CA VAL A 124 5.34 -5.07 -11.80
C VAL A 124 4.25 -6.13 -11.68
N ASN A 125 4.63 -7.40 -11.52
CA ASN A 125 3.69 -8.49 -11.33
C ASN A 125 2.92 -8.41 -10.00
N GLU A 126 3.52 -7.93 -8.91
CA GLU A 126 2.82 -7.67 -7.64
C GLU A 126 1.71 -6.61 -7.82
N PHE A 127 2.01 -5.51 -8.53
CA PHE A 127 0.98 -4.52 -8.90
C PHE A 127 -0.08 -5.08 -9.85
N ARG A 128 0.27 -6.04 -10.71
CA ARG A 128 -0.67 -6.69 -11.63
C ARG A 128 -1.60 -7.66 -10.90
N LEU A 129 -1.06 -8.41 -9.94
CA LEU A 129 -1.76 -9.42 -9.15
C LEU A 129 -2.55 -8.81 -7.98
N SER A 130 -2.44 -7.51 -7.74
CA SER A 130 -3.27 -6.84 -6.73
C SER A 130 -4.74 -7.03 -7.09
N ASN A 131 -5.47 -7.77 -6.24
CA ASN A 131 -6.82 -8.27 -6.52
C ASN A 131 -7.91 -7.24 -6.19
N ALA A 132 -7.59 -5.95 -6.27
CA ALA A 132 -8.53 -4.87 -5.93
C ALA A 132 -9.78 -4.89 -6.82
N ILE A 133 -9.63 -5.27 -8.10
CA ILE A 133 -10.78 -5.45 -9.01
C ILE A 133 -11.69 -6.58 -8.53
N GLU A 134 -11.13 -7.70 -8.03
CA GLU A 134 -11.91 -8.82 -7.48
C GLU A 134 -12.67 -8.43 -6.20
N ALA A 135 -12.14 -7.46 -5.45
CA ALA A 135 -12.82 -6.87 -4.30
C ALA A 135 -13.97 -5.92 -4.71
N GLY A 136 -14.19 -5.67 -6.01
CA GLY A 136 -15.14 -4.68 -6.50
C GLY A 136 -14.63 -3.23 -6.41
N ILE A 137 -13.33 -3.05 -6.16
CA ILE A 137 -12.70 -1.73 -6.05
C ILE A 137 -12.08 -1.33 -7.38
N ALA A 138 -12.35 -0.10 -7.83
CA ALA A 138 -11.61 0.47 -8.95
C ALA A 138 -10.17 0.80 -8.53
N ILE A 139 -9.18 0.46 -9.35
CA ILE A 139 -7.77 0.67 -9.01
C ILE A 139 -7.36 2.09 -9.40
N GLN A 140 -6.84 2.86 -8.43
CA GLN A 140 -6.03 4.03 -8.71
C GLN A 140 -4.57 3.70 -8.42
N LYS A 141 -3.77 3.55 -9.49
CA LYS A 141 -2.32 3.35 -9.36
C LYS A 141 -1.69 4.64 -8.86
N ILE A 142 -1.18 4.64 -7.64
CA ILE A 142 -0.31 5.71 -7.16
C ILE A 142 1.09 5.15 -7.04
N PHE A 143 1.94 5.54 -7.99
CA PHE A 143 3.36 5.20 -7.97
C PHE A 143 4.01 5.85 -6.76
N CYS A 144 4.63 5.03 -5.90
CA CYS A 144 5.52 5.55 -4.89
C CYS A 144 6.74 6.10 -5.61
N ARG A 145 6.87 7.44 -5.64
CA ARG A 145 8.00 8.15 -6.26
C ARG A 145 9.33 7.50 -5.84
N HIS A 146 9.44 7.05 -4.59
CA HIS A 146 10.64 6.51 -3.93
C HIS A 146 11.10 5.09 -4.31
N ILE A 147 10.38 4.37 -5.18
CA ILE A 147 10.86 3.08 -5.73
C ILE A 147 11.56 3.28 -7.08
N PHE A 148 11.09 4.26 -7.86
CA PHE A 148 11.47 4.44 -9.26
C PHE A 148 11.91 5.88 -9.55
N VAL A 149 12.58 6.57 -8.60
CA VAL A 149 13.15 7.89 -8.93
C VAL A 149 14.32 7.66 -9.90
N HIS A 150 14.04 7.93 -11.18
CA HIS A 150 14.90 7.99 -12.36
C HIS A 150 15.42 6.67 -12.94
N TYR A 151 14.77 6.20 -14.01
CA TYR A 151 15.53 5.76 -15.17
C TYR A 151 16.08 7.03 -15.86
N PRO A 152 17.39 7.16 -16.13
CA PRO A 152 17.83 8.13 -17.12
C PRO A 152 17.26 7.67 -18.46
N ALA A 153 16.41 8.51 -19.07
CA ALA A 153 16.26 8.45 -20.51
C ALA A 153 17.67 8.66 -21.09
N LYS A 154 18.09 7.74 -21.95
CA LYS A 154 19.33 7.88 -22.72
C LYS A 154 19.30 9.17 -23.53
#